data_AF-A0A117SZU8-F1
#
_entry.id   AF-A0A117SZU8-F1
#
_cell.length_a   1.000
_cell.length_b   1.000
_cell.length_c   1.000
_cell.angle_alpha   90.00
_cell.angle_beta   90.00
_cell.angle_gamma   90.00
#
_symmetry.space_group_name_H-M   'P 1'
#
loop_
_entity.id
_entity.type
_entity.pdbx_description
1 polymer ?
#
loop_
_entity_poly.entity_id
_entity_poly.type
_entity_poly.pdbx_seq_one_letter_code
_entity_poly.pdbx_strand_id
1 'polypeptide(L)'
;MKTAYTLYWIPEQGEDIITFLVDMDYVVTIELDRYDHTIAPIVNVDSIESLHTGLSKINQIRIAVALDLAKSDLARVSPDFRSGI
;
A
#
# COMPACT_ATOMS: atom_id res chain seq x y z
N MET A 1 -4.89 -12.93 -6.06
CA MET A 1 -4.75 -11.62 -6.72
C MET A 1 -3.95 -10.74 -5.77
N LYS A 2 -3.01 -9.93 -6.28
CA LYS A 2 -2.27 -8.99 -5.44
C LYS A 2 -2.92 -7.61 -5.57
N THR A 3 -3.33 -6.97 -4.49
CA THR A 3 -3.83 -5.60 -4.49
C THR A 3 -2.75 -4.64 -4.04
N ALA A 4 -2.72 -3.42 -4.58
CA ALA A 4 -1.81 -2.38 -4.15
C ALA A 4 -2.51 -1.02 -4.21
N TYR A 5 -2.55 -0.30 -3.08
CA TYR A 5 -3.15 1.03 -2.99
C TYR A 5 -2.12 2.04 -2.51
N THR A 6 -2.00 3.17 -3.20
CA THR A 6 -1.10 4.25 -2.77
C THR A 6 -1.63 4.92 -1.50
N LEU A 7 -0.90 4.74 -0.39
CA LEU A 7 -1.19 5.39 0.87
C LEU A 7 -0.67 6.81 0.91
N TYR A 8 0.56 7.06 0.43
CA TYR A 8 1.20 8.38 0.45
C TYR A 8 2.07 8.56 -0.80
N TRP A 9 2.19 9.81 -1.24
CA TRP A 9 3.20 10.21 -2.21
C TRP A 9 3.79 11.52 -1.69
N ILE A 10 5.08 11.48 -1.39
CA ILE A 10 5.84 12.62 -0.89
C ILE A 10 6.84 13.00 -1.98
N PRO A 11 6.60 14.13 -2.66
CA PRO A 11 7.52 14.64 -3.65
C PRO A 11 8.69 15.37 -2.96
N GLU A 12 9.89 14.82 -3.03
CA GLU A 12 11.10 15.43 -2.45
C GLU A 12 11.98 16.12 -3.51
N GLN A 13 13.07 16.75 -3.07
CA GLN A 13 14.02 17.41 -3.97
C GLN A 13 14.88 16.39 -4.71
N GLY A 14 14.32 15.82 -5.77
CA GLY A 14 14.99 14.88 -6.67
C GLY A 14 14.51 13.44 -6.55
N GLU A 15 13.67 13.16 -5.56
CA GLU A 15 13.13 11.82 -5.34
C GLU A 15 11.61 11.85 -5.21
N ASP A 16 10.99 10.72 -5.52
CA ASP A 16 9.61 10.41 -5.20
C ASP A 16 9.57 9.29 -4.17
N ILE A 17 9.02 9.58 -2.99
CA ILE A 17 8.78 8.58 -1.94
C ILE A 17 7.32 8.19 -1.99
N ILE A 18 7.04 6.95 -2.39
CA ILE A 18 5.68 6.44 -2.57
C ILE A 18 5.46 5.26 -1.62
N THR A 19 4.46 5.38 -0.78
CA THR A 19 4.06 4.32 0.16
C THR A 19 2.80 3.64 -0.32
N PHE A 20 2.80 2.31 -0.35
CA PHE A 20 1.69 1.47 -0.77
C PHE A 20 1.23 0.56 0.36
N LEU A 21 -0.08 0.31 0.45
CA LEU A 21 -0.65 -0.85 1.11
C LEU A 21 -0.71 -1.98 0.08
N VAL A 22 -0.05 -3.10 0.36
CA VAL A 22 -0.05 -4.28 -0.49
C VAL A 22 -0.83 -5.40 0.19
N ASP A 23 -1.79 -5.94 -0.55
CA ASP A 23 -2.80 -6.87 -0.05
C ASP A 23 -3.52 -6.25 1.15
N MET A 24 -3.27 -6.72 2.38
CA MET A 24 -3.72 -6.07 3.62
C MET A 24 -2.65 -6.03 4.72
N ASP A 25 -1.51 -6.68 4.48
CA ASP A 25 -0.58 -7.06 5.54
C ASP A 25 0.73 -6.27 5.48
N TYR A 26 1.07 -5.74 4.29
CA TYR A 26 2.35 -5.11 4.03
C TYR A 26 2.20 -3.66 3.62
N VAL A 27 3.10 -2.84 4.14
CA VAL A 27 3.30 -1.45 3.71
C VAL A 27 4.65 -1.39 3.02
N VAL A 28 4.64 -1.00 1.75
CA VAL A 28 5.85 -0.92 0.93
C VAL A 28 6.13 0.54 0.64
N THR A 29 7.29 1.02 1.03
CA THR A 29 7.77 2.36 0.64
C THR A 29 8.83 2.20 -0.44
N ILE A 30 8.65 2.91 -1.54
CA ILE A 30 9.56 2.93 -2.68
C ILE A 30 10.08 4.36 -2.82
N GLU A 31 11.39 4.51 -2.84
CA GLU A 31 12.07 5.77 -3.13
C GLU A 31 12.66 5.68 -4.54
N LEU A 32 12.26 6.62 -5.39
CA LEU A 32 12.62 6.69 -6.80
C LEU A 32 13.40 7.96 -7.09
N ASP A 33 14.56 7.84 -7.72
CA ASP A 33 15.25 9.00 -8.31
C ASP A 33 14.45 9.51 -9.52
N ARG A 34 14.17 10.81 -9.55
CA ARG A 34 13.38 11.45 -10.63
C ARG A 34 14.15 11.75 -11.90
N TYR A 35 15.46 11.80 -11.82
CA TYR A 35 16.32 12.29 -12.89
C TYR A 35 17.19 11.17 -13.48
N ASP A 36 17.63 10.22 -12.65
CA ASP A 36 18.46 9.09 -13.05
C ASP A 36 17.74 7.76 -12.83
N HIS A 37 17.08 7.28 -13.89
CA HIS A 37 16.37 6.01 -13.89
C HIS A 37 17.31 4.78 -13.93
N THR A 38 18.63 4.97 -13.96
CA THR A 38 19.60 3.88 -13.84
C THR A 38 19.87 3.51 -12.38
N ILE A 39 19.54 4.41 -11.45
CA ILE A 39 19.60 4.16 -10.01
C ILE A 39 18.46 3.22 -9.65
N ALA A 40 18.81 2.12 -8.98
CA ALA A 40 17.82 1.16 -8.50
C ALA A 40 16.96 1.79 -7.39
N PRO A 41 15.63 1.59 -7.42
CA PRO A 41 14.74 2.06 -6.36
C PRO A 41 15.14 1.49 -5.00
N ILE A 42 15.04 2.31 -3.96
CA ILE A 42 15.15 1.82 -2.59
C ILE A 42 13.76 1.32 -2.19
N VAL A 43 13.69 0.07 -1.71
CA VAL A 43 12.43 -0.57 -1.33
C VAL A 43 12.51 -0.99 0.13
N ASN A 44 11.61 -0.43 0.94
CA ASN A 44 11.40 -0.86 2.31
C ASN A 44 10.04 -1.55 2.45
N VAL A 45 9.99 -2.66 3.18
CA VAL A 45 8.78 -3.47 3.39
C VAL A 45 8.57 -3.66 4.88
N ASP A 46 7.46 -3.11 5.36
CA ASP A 46 7.05 -3.18 6.76
C ASP A 46 5.70 -3.90 6.88
N SER A 47 5.42 -4.49 8.05
CA SER A 47 4.06 -4.98 8.34
C SER A 47 3.13 -3.81 8.62
N ILE A 48 1.86 -3.90 8.28
CA ILE A 48 0.88 -2.85 8.59
C ILE A 48 0.78 -2.51 10.08
N GLU A 49 1.10 -3.45 10.96
CA GLU A 49 1.13 -3.25 12.42
C GLU A 49 2.10 -2.14 12.84
N SER A 50 3.21 -1.94 12.11
CA SER A 50 4.19 -0.88 12.39
C SER A 50 3.64 0.52 12.11
N LEU A 51 2.59 0.62 11.28
CA LEU A 51 1.99 1.88 10.88
C LEU A 51 1.08 2.47 11.97
N HIS A 52 0.64 1.68 12.96
CA HIS A 52 -0.39 2.11 13.90
C HIS A 52 0.08 3.07 15.01
N THR A 53 1.38 3.31 15.16
CA THR A 53 1.91 4.19 16.22
C THR A 53 2.20 5.60 15.71
N GLY A 54 1.55 6.61 16.31
CA GLY A 54 1.92 8.03 16.13
C GLY A 54 1.36 8.74 14.89
N LEU A 55 0.47 8.11 14.10
CA LEU A 55 -0.12 8.74 12.92
C LEU A 55 -1.17 9.81 13.26
N SER A 56 -1.22 10.86 12.44
CA SER A 56 -2.30 11.84 12.44
C SER A 56 -3.65 11.19 12.10
N LYS A 57 -4.76 11.79 12.56
CA LYS A 57 -6.12 11.28 12.28
C LYS A 57 -6.40 11.10 10.78
N ILE A 58 -5.90 12.01 9.94
CA ILE A 58 -6.11 11.91 8.49
C ILE A 58 -5.36 10.73 7.87
N ASN A 59 -4.16 10.42 8.38
CA ASN A 59 -3.39 9.27 7.93
C ASN A 59 -4.05 7.96 8.34
N GLN A 60 -4.62 7.89 9.55
CA GLN A 60 -5.41 6.74 10.01
C GLN A 60 -6.64 6.51 9.12
N ILE A 61 -7.35 7.57 8.74
CA ILE A 61 -8.50 7.46 7.82
C ILE A 61 -8.06 6.92 6.45
N ARG A 62 -6.97 7.44 5.88
CA ARG A 62 -6.45 6.94 4.58
C ARG A 62 -6.15 5.45 4.61
N ILE A 63 -5.50 4.97 5.68
CA ILE A 63 -5.18 3.55 5.86
C ILE A 63 -6.46 2.72 5.98
N ALA A 64 -7.41 3.17 6.81
CA ALA A 64 -8.68 2.47 6.98
C ALA A 64 -9.46 2.34 5.66
N VAL A 65 -9.47 3.40 4.84
CA VAL A 65 -10.11 3.38 3.51
C VAL A 65 -9.37 2.42 2.58
N ALA A 66 -8.04 2.45 2.54
CA ALA A 66 -7.26 1.54 1.70
C ALA A 66 -7.48 0.05 2.08
N LEU A 67 -7.57 -0.24 3.39
CA LEU A 67 -7.88 -1.59 3.88
C LEU A 67 -9.28 -2.05 3.48
N ASP A 68 -10.28 -1.18 3.59
CA ASP A 68 -11.67 -1.51 3.21
C ASP A 68 -11.78 -1.81 1.70
N LEU A 69 -11.09 -1.03 0.87
CA LEU A 69 -10.99 -1.27 -0.57
C LEU A 69 -10.29 -2.60 -0.87
N ALA A 70 -9.12 -2.84 -0.26
CA ALA A 70 -8.36 -4.07 -0.44
C ALA A 70 -9.16 -5.31 -0.06
N LYS A 71 -9.83 -5.27 1.09
CA LYS A 71 -10.69 -6.36 1.56
C LYS A 71 -11.83 -6.63 0.58
N SER A 72 -12.47 -5.58 0.07
CA SER A 72 -13.56 -5.70 -0.90
C SER A 72 -13.09 -6.33 -2.21
N ASP A 73 -11.94 -5.91 -2.73
CA ASP A 73 -11.42 -6.40 -4.00
C ASP A 73 -10.86 -7.83 -3.87
N LEU A 74 -10.24 -8.18 -2.74
CA LEU A 74 -9.84 -9.56 -2.44
C LEU A 74 -11.07 -10.48 -2.30
N ALA A 75 -12.15 -10.02 -1.65
CA ALA A 75 -13.38 -10.79 -1.47
C ALA A 75 -14.16 -10.99 -2.78
N ARG A 76 -14.17 -10.01 -3.69
CA ARG A 76 -14.82 -10.10 -5.01
C ARG A 76 -14.25 -11.21 -5.90
N VAL A 77 -13.03 -11.66 -5.62
CA VAL A 77 -12.35 -12.70 -6.40
C VAL A 77 -12.45 -14.08 -5.75
N SER A 78 -13.21 -14.22 -4.66
CA SER A 78 -13.59 -15.52 -4.08
C SER A 78 -15.05 -15.93 -4.37
N PRO A 79 -15.52 -16.04 -5.63
CA PRO A 79 -16.87 -16.54 -5.90
C PRO A 79 -17.00 -18.08 -5.90
N ASP A 80 -15.93 -18.86 -5.83
CA ASP A 80 -15.98 -20.31 -6.16
C ASP A 80 -16.35 -21.29 -5.03
N PHE A 81 -16.97 -20.85 -3.94
CA PHE A 81 -17.48 -21.79 -2.90
C PHE A 81 -18.99 -21.74 -2.67
N ARG A 82 -19.76 -21.42 -3.71
CA ARG A 82 -21.22 -21.63 -3.73
C ARG A 82 -21.72 -22.20 -5.05
N SER A 83 -21.21 -23.36 -5.45
CA SER A 83 -21.99 -24.27 -6.30
C SER A 83 -21.69 -25.72 -5.89
N GLY A 84 -22.69 -26.36 -5.30
CA GLY A 84 -22.60 -27.69 -4.71
C GLY A 84 -23.77 -27.90 -3.77
N ILE A 85 -24.98 -27.65 -4.30
CA ILE A 85 -26.22 -28.27 -3.81
C ILE A 85 -26.24 -29.68 -4.42
#